data_AF-A0A9P1R7S9-F1
#
_entry.id   AF-A0A9P1R7S9-F1
#
_cell.length_a   1.000
_cell.length_b   1.000
_cell.length_c   1.000
_cell.angle_alpha   90.00
_cell.angle_beta   90.00
_cell.angle_gamma   90.00
#
_symmetry.space_group_name_H-M   'P 1'
#
loop_
_entity.id
_entity.type
_entity.pdbx_description
1 polymer ?
#
loop_
_entity_poly.entity_id
_entity_poly.type
_entity_poly.pdbx_seq_one_letter_code
_entity_poly.pdbx_strand_id
1 'polypeptide(L)'
;MQHLDLQVVRKALKWSVGGERVWFCTVLTTYGSAPRAPGSLLAVNASGEWIGSLSGGCVEDDFLERVAAGGFPDPAVIVRYGEADDPNSNIRLPCGGILDVLVENLAPDCDIQAHLRELESALLGQRRLLREVELGSGARSLRDDSSHGPRAERDGERVRLRVGAAQRLLLAGYSSVAHACAEFGKGLGFEVILCDPREEALRGVVLEGIEIRRELPSLFIADGGCHADTAVVALTHDPKIDDLAMLEAVRTEAFYIGVMGSRATSEKRFERLRRIGGLGDAELARIHAPIGLNLGSKTPAEIALAVLADILRIRNGIPRERL
;
A
#
# COMPACT_ATOMS: atom_id res chain seq x y z
N MET A 1 6.48 4.84 -10.95
CA MET A 1 6.04 3.62 -11.68
C MET A 1 4.53 3.52 -11.48
N GLN A 2 3.69 3.60 -12.53
CA GLN A 2 2.23 3.59 -12.29
C GLN A 2 1.82 2.25 -11.68
N HIS A 3 1.31 2.28 -10.45
CA HIS A 3 0.89 1.10 -9.68
C HIS A 3 -0.08 0.24 -10.52
N LEU A 4 0.13 -1.06 -10.58
CA LEU A 4 -0.66 -1.99 -11.43
C LEU A 4 -2.17 -1.80 -11.19
N ASP A 5 -2.57 -1.65 -9.93
CA ASP A 5 -3.97 -1.44 -9.54
C ASP A 5 -4.60 -0.19 -10.18
N LEU A 6 -3.85 0.91 -10.31
CA LEU A 6 -4.33 2.11 -11.00
C LEU A 6 -4.57 1.84 -12.49
N GLN A 7 -3.69 1.05 -13.12
CA GLN A 7 -3.86 0.65 -14.51
C GLN A 7 -5.09 -0.24 -14.69
N VAL A 8 -5.31 -1.19 -13.76
CA VAL A 8 -6.48 -2.07 -13.74
C VAL A 8 -7.77 -1.26 -13.65
N VAL A 9 -7.88 -0.33 -12.68
CA VAL A 9 -9.07 0.52 -12.52
C VAL A 9 -9.31 1.42 -13.73
N ARG A 10 -8.26 2.04 -14.29
CA ARG A 10 -8.37 2.87 -15.51
C ARG A 10 -8.87 2.09 -16.71
N LYS A 11 -8.34 0.88 -16.90
CA LYS A 11 -8.72 0.02 -18.04
C LYS A 11 -10.15 -0.49 -17.86
N ALA A 12 -10.53 -0.91 -16.64
CA ALA A 12 -11.91 -1.26 -16.30
C ALA A 12 -12.88 -0.11 -16.57
N LEU A 13 -12.54 1.12 -16.16
CA LEU A 13 -13.33 2.31 -16.44
C LEU A 13 -13.47 2.55 -17.94
N LYS A 14 -12.36 2.42 -18.70
CA LYS A 14 -12.37 2.57 -20.16
C LYS A 14 -13.30 1.57 -20.84
N TRP A 15 -13.25 0.30 -20.47
CA TRP A 15 -14.13 -0.74 -21.01
C TRP A 15 -15.59 -0.47 -20.66
N SER A 16 -15.89 -0.12 -19.40
CA SER A 16 -17.25 0.22 -18.96
C SER A 16 -17.83 1.43 -19.71
N VAL A 17 -17.04 2.49 -19.92
CA VAL A 17 -17.42 3.65 -20.75
C VAL A 17 -17.62 3.26 -22.21
N GLY A 18 -16.88 2.27 -22.71
CA GLY A 18 -17.05 1.68 -24.04
C GLY A 18 -18.28 0.79 -24.20
N GLY A 19 -19.09 0.61 -23.16
CA GLY A 19 -20.27 -0.27 -23.20
C GLY A 19 -19.95 -1.74 -22.96
N GLU A 20 -18.73 -2.07 -22.51
CA GLU A 20 -18.33 -3.45 -22.26
C GLU A 20 -18.55 -3.84 -20.79
N ARG A 21 -19.09 -5.04 -20.58
CA ARG A 21 -19.13 -5.68 -19.27
C ARG A 21 -17.71 -5.94 -18.77
N VAL A 22 -17.50 -5.76 -17.47
CA VAL A 22 -16.22 -5.98 -16.81
C VAL A 22 -16.39 -6.95 -15.65
N TRP A 23 -15.60 -8.02 -15.63
CA TRP A 23 -15.38 -8.78 -14.40
C TRP A 23 -14.22 -8.16 -13.64
N PHE A 24 -14.52 -7.64 -12.46
CA PHE A 24 -13.56 -6.97 -11.60
C PHE A 24 -13.26 -7.87 -10.40
N CYS A 25 -12.01 -8.29 -10.30
CA CYS A 25 -11.57 -9.32 -9.38
C CYS A 25 -10.62 -8.76 -8.34
N THR A 26 -10.78 -9.19 -7.09
CA THR A 26 -9.91 -8.80 -5.97
C THR A 26 -9.50 -10.03 -5.16
N VAL A 27 -8.20 -10.21 -4.93
CA VAL A 27 -7.70 -11.22 -3.98
C VAL A 27 -8.10 -10.82 -2.56
N LEU A 28 -8.84 -11.66 -1.85
CA LEU A 28 -9.31 -11.40 -0.48
C LEU A 28 -8.40 -12.01 0.56
N THR A 29 -8.09 -13.29 0.40
CA THR A 29 -7.31 -14.06 1.36
C THR A 29 -6.35 -14.95 0.60
N THR A 30 -5.17 -15.16 1.19
CA THR A 30 -4.18 -16.08 0.68
C THR A 30 -3.67 -16.98 1.79
N TYR A 31 -3.57 -18.27 1.52
CA TYR A 31 -2.98 -19.26 2.42
C TYR A 31 -1.79 -19.92 1.75
N GLY A 32 -0.74 -20.19 2.52
CA GLY A 32 0.51 -20.76 2.00
C GLY A 32 1.25 -19.78 1.07
N SER A 33 2.02 -20.34 0.13
CA SER A 33 2.88 -19.59 -0.80
C SER A 33 2.09 -19.00 -1.97
N ALA A 34 1.10 -18.15 -1.69
CA ALA A 34 0.38 -17.46 -2.75
C ALA A 34 1.23 -16.30 -3.33
N PRO A 35 1.24 -16.12 -4.66
CA PRO A 35 2.13 -15.18 -5.35
C PRO A 35 1.67 -13.71 -5.31
N ARG A 36 0.41 -13.43 -4.94
CA ARG A 36 -0.16 -12.07 -4.84
C ARG A 36 -0.76 -11.84 -3.46
N ALA A 37 -0.62 -10.63 -2.94
CA ALA A 37 -1.15 -10.27 -1.64
C ALA A 37 -2.66 -9.92 -1.70
N PRO A 38 -3.40 -10.03 -0.59
CA PRO A 38 -4.73 -9.46 -0.46
C PRO A 38 -4.83 -8.01 -0.96
N GLY A 39 -5.90 -7.72 -1.70
CA GLY A 39 -6.16 -6.46 -2.40
C GLY A 39 -5.56 -6.36 -3.81
N SER A 40 -4.86 -7.39 -4.31
CA SER A 40 -4.40 -7.43 -5.71
C SER A 40 -5.60 -7.50 -6.66
N LEU A 41 -5.52 -6.74 -7.77
CA LEU A 41 -6.63 -6.58 -8.72
C LEU A 41 -6.38 -7.29 -10.05
N LEU A 42 -7.48 -7.75 -10.66
CA LEU A 42 -7.57 -8.20 -12.05
C LEU A 42 -8.87 -7.65 -12.65
N ALA A 43 -8.84 -7.21 -13.90
CA ALA A 43 -10.05 -6.88 -14.65
C ALA A 43 -10.04 -7.59 -16.00
N VAL A 44 -11.20 -8.11 -16.40
CA VAL A 44 -11.43 -8.80 -17.68
C VAL A 44 -12.66 -8.20 -18.34
N ASN A 45 -12.64 -7.94 -19.64
CA ASN A 45 -13.83 -7.50 -20.40
C ASN A 45 -14.55 -8.66 -21.10
N ALA A 46 -15.73 -8.36 -21.66
CA ALA A 46 -16.53 -9.30 -22.47
C ALA A 46 -15.79 -9.87 -23.69
N SER A 47 -14.75 -9.18 -24.18
CA SER A 47 -13.94 -9.61 -25.31
C SER A 47 -12.79 -10.56 -24.92
N GLY A 48 -12.61 -10.85 -23.63
CA GLY A 48 -11.52 -11.69 -23.11
C GLY A 48 -10.18 -10.95 -22.98
N GLU A 49 -10.14 -9.63 -23.18
CA GLU A 49 -8.98 -8.82 -22.81
C GLU A 49 -8.89 -8.69 -21.29
N TRP A 50 -7.68 -8.71 -20.74
CA TRP A 50 -7.46 -8.61 -19.30
C TRP A 50 -6.27 -7.74 -18.92
N ILE A 51 -6.25 -7.28 -17.67
CA ILE A 51 -5.14 -6.56 -17.04
C ILE A 51 -5.14 -6.84 -15.54
N GLY A 52 -3.96 -6.83 -14.92
CA GLY A 52 -3.79 -7.09 -13.48
C GLY A 52 -3.09 -8.41 -13.23
N SER A 53 -3.32 -9.04 -12.08
CA SER A 53 -2.88 -10.41 -11.81
C SER A 53 -3.42 -10.90 -10.45
N LEU A 54 -3.89 -12.14 -10.42
CA LEU A 54 -4.31 -12.88 -9.23
C LEU A 54 -3.25 -13.88 -8.77
N SER A 55 -2.58 -14.56 -9.70
CA SER A 55 -1.57 -15.58 -9.40
C SER A 55 -0.30 -15.48 -10.25
N GLY A 56 -0.37 -14.81 -11.39
CA GLY A 56 0.75 -14.72 -12.34
C GLY A 56 0.77 -15.87 -13.36
N GLY A 57 -0.38 -16.50 -13.64
CA GLY A 57 -0.50 -17.51 -14.69
C GLY A 57 -1.77 -18.35 -14.57
N CYS A 58 -1.66 -19.49 -13.87
CA CYS A 58 -2.66 -20.55 -13.90
C CYS A 58 -4.09 -20.14 -13.48
N VAL A 59 -4.23 -19.23 -12.51
CA VAL A 59 -5.57 -18.75 -12.07
C VAL A 59 -6.19 -17.86 -13.15
N GLU A 60 -5.38 -17.03 -13.79
CA GLU A 60 -5.85 -16.12 -14.83
C GLU A 60 -6.37 -16.88 -16.05
N ASP A 61 -5.67 -17.94 -16.47
CA ASP A 61 -6.08 -18.74 -17.63
C ASP A 61 -7.45 -19.43 -17.42
N ASP A 62 -7.66 -20.12 -16.29
CA ASP A 62 -8.98 -20.71 -15.96
C ASP A 62 -10.05 -19.66 -15.77
N PHE A 63 -9.72 -18.54 -15.15
CA PHE A 63 -10.67 -17.44 -14.98
C PHE A 63 -11.18 -16.96 -16.35
N LEU A 64 -10.26 -16.78 -17.31
CA LEU A 64 -10.60 -16.39 -18.68
C LEU A 64 -11.42 -17.46 -19.40
N GLU A 65 -11.07 -18.74 -19.28
CA GLU A 65 -11.82 -19.84 -19.87
C GLU A 65 -13.26 -19.90 -19.33
N ARG A 66 -13.44 -19.70 -18.02
CA ARG A 66 -14.76 -19.69 -17.38
C ARG A 66 -15.59 -18.48 -17.77
N VAL A 67 -14.97 -17.30 -17.86
CA VAL A 67 -15.64 -16.10 -18.40
C VAL A 67 -16.10 -16.36 -19.85
N ALA A 68 -15.24 -16.94 -20.69
CA ALA A 68 -15.58 -17.28 -22.08
C ALA A 68 -16.70 -18.32 -22.18
N ALA A 69 -16.80 -19.24 -21.21
CA ALA A 69 -17.89 -20.21 -21.10
C ALA A 69 -19.19 -19.64 -20.52
N GLY A 70 -19.27 -18.33 -20.24
CA GLY A 70 -20.45 -17.68 -19.66
C GLY A 70 -20.57 -17.83 -18.13
N GLY A 71 -19.46 -18.13 -17.47
CA GLY A 71 -19.36 -18.21 -16.01
C GLY A 71 -19.51 -16.86 -15.31
N PHE A 72 -19.69 -16.92 -13.99
CA PHE A 72 -19.87 -15.75 -13.11
C PHE A 72 -21.06 -14.83 -13.51
N PRO A 73 -22.28 -15.38 -13.66
CA PRO A 73 -23.47 -14.58 -13.96
C PRO A 73 -23.88 -13.69 -12.78
N ASP A 74 -23.58 -14.13 -11.56
CA ASP A 74 -23.95 -13.47 -10.32
C ASP A 74 -23.23 -12.11 -10.15
N PRO A 75 -23.89 -11.09 -9.56
CA PRO A 75 -23.30 -9.76 -9.37
C PRO A 75 -21.98 -9.74 -8.60
N ALA A 76 -21.86 -10.55 -7.55
CA ALA A 76 -20.66 -10.67 -6.73
C ALA A 76 -20.58 -12.05 -6.08
N VAL A 77 -19.50 -12.79 -6.36
CA VAL A 77 -19.25 -14.13 -5.81
C VAL A 77 -17.82 -14.27 -5.35
N ILE A 78 -17.57 -15.21 -4.44
CA ILE A 78 -16.21 -15.61 -4.06
C ILE A 78 -15.89 -16.92 -4.75
N VAL A 79 -14.75 -16.94 -5.41
CA VAL A 79 -14.16 -18.12 -6.02
C VAL A 79 -12.92 -18.47 -5.23
N ARG A 80 -12.81 -19.70 -4.76
CA ARG A 80 -11.59 -20.18 -4.13
C ARG A 80 -10.80 -21.04 -5.13
N TYR A 81 -9.49 -20.79 -5.17
CA TYR A 81 -8.53 -21.48 -6.02
C TYR A 81 -7.52 -22.25 -5.18
N GLY A 82 -7.03 -23.39 -5.67
CA GLY A 82 -5.97 -24.18 -5.02
C GLY A 82 -6.47 -25.28 -4.07
N GLU A 83 -7.78 -25.36 -3.81
CA GLU A 83 -8.38 -26.46 -3.07
C GLU A 83 -8.96 -27.50 -4.06
N ALA A 84 -8.63 -28.78 -3.87
CA ALA A 84 -8.90 -29.82 -4.86
C ALA A 84 -10.40 -30.19 -5.01
N ASP A 85 -11.23 -29.82 -4.04
CA ASP A 85 -12.63 -30.21 -3.92
C ASP A 85 -13.59 -29.00 -3.98
N ASP A 86 -13.13 -27.82 -4.42
CA ASP A 86 -14.03 -26.66 -4.58
C ASP A 86 -14.91 -26.82 -5.84
N PRO A 87 -16.25 -26.87 -5.72
CA PRO A 87 -17.15 -26.95 -6.87
C PRO A 87 -17.02 -25.75 -7.83
N ASN A 88 -16.42 -24.66 -7.39
CA ASN A 88 -16.18 -23.45 -8.16
C ASN A 88 -14.76 -23.33 -8.71
N SER A 89 -13.85 -24.31 -8.59
CA SER A 89 -12.51 -24.27 -9.22
C SER A 89 -11.88 -25.67 -9.31
N ASN A 90 -11.40 -26.04 -10.50
CA ASN A 90 -10.69 -27.31 -10.71
C ASN A 90 -9.15 -27.18 -10.66
N ILE A 91 -8.61 -26.00 -10.32
CA ILE A 91 -7.16 -25.78 -10.34
C ILE A 91 -6.50 -26.08 -9.00
N ARG A 92 -5.44 -26.89 -9.06
CA ARG A 92 -4.40 -26.95 -8.04
C ARG A 92 -3.28 -25.99 -8.39
N LEU A 93 -2.94 -25.09 -7.47
CA LEU A 93 -1.85 -24.15 -7.69
C LEU A 93 -0.51 -24.85 -7.56
N PRO A 94 0.43 -24.66 -8.51
CA PRO A 94 1.75 -25.31 -8.46
C PRO A 94 2.56 -24.86 -7.24
N CYS A 95 2.28 -23.68 -6.69
CA CYS A 95 2.88 -23.20 -5.45
C CYS A 95 2.30 -23.83 -4.17
N GLY A 96 1.22 -24.62 -4.29
CA GLY A 96 0.51 -25.21 -3.15
C GLY A 96 -0.29 -24.23 -2.29
N GLY A 97 -0.45 -22.99 -2.75
CA GLY A 97 -1.25 -21.98 -2.05
C GLY A 97 -2.75 -22.15 -2.27
N ILE A 98 -3.55 -21.39 -1.51
CA ILE A 98 -5.00 -21.25 -1.68
C ILE A 98 -5.32 -19.75 -1.75
N LEU A 99 -6.21 -19.34 -2.65
CA LEU A 99 -6.64 -17.95 -2.80
C LEU A 99 -8.16 -17.86 -2.80
N ASP A 100 -8.70 -16.93 -2.01
CA ASP A 100 -10.10 -16.50 -2.13
C ASP A 100 -10.13 -15.23 -2.99
N VAL A 101 -10.91 -15.25 -4.08
CA VAL A 101 -11.03 -14.14 -5.02
C VAL A 101 -12.47 -13.67 -5.07
N LEU A 102 -12.71 -12.40 -4.74
CA LEU A 102 -13.97 -11.73 -5.05
C LEU A 102 -14.02 -11.51 -6.56
N VAL A 103 -15.08 -11.97 -7.21
CA VAL A 103 -15.38 -11.73 -8.62
C VAL A 103 -16.67 -10.93 -8.68
N GLU A 104 -16.58 -9.70 -9.19
CA GLU A 104 -17.74 -8.84 -9.40
C GLU A 104 -18.05 -8.74 -10.90
N ASN A 105 -19.29 -9.04 -11.26
CA ASN A 105 -19.80 -8.91 -12.62
C ASN A 105 -20.42 -7.52 -12.81
N LEU A 106 -19.63 -6.59 -13.34
CA LEU A 106 -20.00 -5.18 -13.46
C LEU A 106 -20.62 -4.88 -14.83
N ALA A 107 -21.86 -4.40 -14.83
CA ALA A 107 -22.51 -3.88 -16.03
C ALA A 107 -21.91 -2.52 -16.46
N PRO A 108 -21.97 -2.17 -17.75
CA PRO A 108 -21.45 -0.89 -18.25
C PRO A 108 -22.46 0.26 -18.03
N ASP A 109 -22.80 0.55 -16.78
CA ASP A 109 -23.73 1.62 -16.42
C ASP A 109 -23.03 2.82 -15.77
N CYS A 110 -23.79 3.91 -15.58
CA CYS A 110 -23.26 5.15 -15.02
C CYS A 110 -22.79 5.01 -13.58
N ASP A 111 -23.42 4.13 -12.79
CA ASP A 111 -23.09 3.94 -11.38
C ASP A 111 -21.76 3.21 -11.24
N ILE A 112 -21.51 2.19 -12.07
CA ILE A 112 -20.21 1.52 -12.16
C ILE A 112 -19.11 2.48 -12.60
N GLN A 113 -19.37 3.31 -13.61
CA GLN A 113 -18.39 4.28 -14.09
C GLN A 113 -18.06 5.33 -13.02
N ALA A 114 -19.07 5.82 -12.28
CA ALA A 114 -18.87 6.74 -11.16
C ALA A 114 -18.02 6.06 -10.06
N HIS A 115 -18.37 4.83 -9.69
CA HIS A 115 -17.63 4.06 -8.70
C HIS A 115 -16.15 3.85 -9.08
N LEU A 116 -15.86 3.46 -10.33
CA LEU A 116 -14.48 3.27 -10.80
C LEU A 116 -13.68 4.57 -10.84
N ARG A 117 -14.30 5.73 -11.10
CA ARG A 117 -13.64 7.05 -11.02
C ARG A 117 -13.24 7.40 -9.59
N GLU A 118 -14.09 7.09 -8.60
CA GLU A 118 -13.75 7.30 -7.19
C GLU A 118 -12.57 6.39 -6.77
N LEU A 119 -12.53 5.14 -7.25
CA LEU A 119 -11.38 4.26 -7.02
C LEU A 119 -10.11 4.80 -7.68
N GLU A 120 -10.19 5.35 -8.89
CA GLU A 120 -9.05 5.98 -9.57
C GLU A 120 -8.53 7.18 -8.77
N SER A 121 -9.43 8.06 -8.32
CA SER A 121 -9.10 9.21 -7.46
C SER A 121 -8.37 8.77 -6.19
N ALA A 122 -8.85 7.72 -5.53
CA ALA A 122 -8.22 7.18 -4.33
C ALA A 122 -6.81 6.61 -4.61
N LEU A 123 -6.66 5.85 -5.69
CA LEU A 123 -5.37 5.27 -6.12
C LEU A 123 -4.35 6.34 -6.56
N LEU A 124 -4.81 7.53 -6.95
CA LEU A 124 -3.98 8.71 -7.21
C LEU A 124 -3.60 9.47 -5.92
N GLY A 125 -4.07 9.01 -4.76
CA GLY A 125 -3.74 9.58 -3.45
C GLY A 125 -4.57 10.79 -3.06
N GLN A 126 -5.70 11.03 -3.73
CA GLN A 126 -6.58 12.16 -3.38
C GLN A 126 -7.32 11.89 -2.06
N ARG A 127 -7.76 10.65 -1.84
CA ARG A 127 -8.48 10.20 -0.63
C ARG A 127 -8.16 8.74 -0.37
N ARG A 128 -8.39 8.31 0.86
CA ARG A 128 -8.41 6.90 1.21
C ARG A 128 -9.86 6.45 1.42
N LEU A 129 -10.23 5.34 0.80
CA LEU A 129 -11.60 4.85 0.78
C LEU A 129 -11.70 3.46 1.41
N LEU A 130 -12.76 3.25 2.20
CA LEU A 130 -13.26 1.94 2.56
C LEU A 130 -14.38 1.60 1.59
N ARG A 131 -14.15 0.56 0.79
CA ARG A 131 -15.13 0.00 -0.13
C ARG A 131 -15.79 -1.21 0.50
N GLU A 132 -17.11 -1.22 0.54
CA GLU A 132 -17.90 -2.37 0.99
C GLU A 132 -18.61 -3.00 -0.22
N VAL A 133 -18.57 -4.32 -0.34
CA VAL A 133 -19.29 -5.10 -1.34
C VAL A 133 -20.09 -6.20 -0.64
N GLU A 134 -21.38 -6.29 -0.96
CA GLU A 134 -22.25 -7.37 -0.50
C GLU A 134 -22.29 -8.49 -1.55
N LEU A 135 -22.03 -9.72 -1.12
CA LEU A 135 -22.09 -10.91 -1.96
C LEU A 135 -23.53 -11.18 -2.40
N GLY A 136 -23.71 -11.83 -3.55
CA GLY A 136 -25.02 -12.13 -4.12
C GLY A 136 -25.68 -10.90 -4.76
N SER A 137 -25.98 -9.85 -3.98
CA SER A 137 -26.61 -8.63 -4.50
C SER A 137 -25.66 -7.79 -5.35
N GLY A 138 -24.36 -7.83 -5.05
CA GLY A 138 -23.36 -6.95 -5.64
C GLY A 138 -23.54 -5.49 -5.24
N ALA A 139 -24.33 -5.19 -4.22
CA ALA A 139 -24.46 -3.84 -3.69
C ALA A 139 -23.09 -3.35 -3.19
N ARG A 140 -22.74 -2.12 -3.53
CA ARG A 140 -21.42 -1.54 -3.23
C ARG A 140 -21.53 -0.14 -2.67
N SER A 141 -20.65 0.22 -1.75
CA SER A 141 -20.56 1.57 -1.20
C SER A 141 -19.12 1.99 -0.95
N LEU A 142 -18.90 3.30 -0.95
CA LEU A 142 -17.61 3.93 -0.68
C LEU A 142 -17.79 4.93 0.47
N ARG A 143 -16.82 4.93 1.38
CA ARG A 143 -16.75 5.88 2.51
C ARG A 143 -15.30 6.30 2.70
N ASP A 144 -15.08 7.48 3.28
CA ASP A 144 -13.74 7.86 3.69
C ASP A 144 -13.20 6.93 4.77
N ASP A 145 -11.92 6.61 4.65
CA ASP A 145 -11.21 5.74 5.57
C ASP A 145 -9.99 6.44 6.18
N SER A 146 -10.11 6.77 7.46
CA SER A 146 -9.00 7.27 8.29
C SER A 146 -8.42 6.19 9.21
N SER A 147 -8.92 4.95 9.14
CA SER A 147 -8.54 3.86 10.05
C SER A 147 -7.42 3.01 9.49
N HIS A 148 -6.67 2.28 10.32
CA HIS A 148 -5.67 1.30 9.85
C HIS A 148 -6.27 -0.11 9.85
N GLY A 149 -5.66 -1.03 9.08
CA GLY A 149 -6.13 -2.41 9.03
C GLY A 149 -5.65 -3.16 7.78
N PRO A 150 -5.97 -4.46 7.69
CA PRO A 150 -5.67 -5.25 6.52
C PRO A 150 -6.40 -4.71 5.27
N ARG A 151 -5.77 -4.91 4.11
CA ARG A 151 -6.25 -4.34 2.84
C ARG A 151 -7.58 -4.94 2.38
N ALA A 152 -7.82 -6.21 2.71
CA ALA A 152 -9.06 -6.91 2.46
C ALA A 152 -9.51 -7.65 3.73
N GLU A 153 -10.79 -7.53 4.06
CA GLU A 153 -11.45 -8.21 5.16
C GLU A 153 -12.77 -8.79 4.67
N ARG A 154 -13.16 -9.93 5.21
CA ARG A 154 -14.47 -10.53 4.97
C ARG A 154 -15.18 -10.74 6.30
N ASP A 155 -16.44 -10.36 6.34
CA ASP A 155 -17.35 -10.56 7.46
C ASP A 155 -18.69 -11.10 6.93
N GLY A 156 -18.87 -12.42 7.01
CA GLY A 156 -20.02 -13.11 6.44
C GLY A 156 -20.13 -12.91 4.92
N GLU A 157 -21.22 -12.26 4.50
CA GLU A 157 -21.52 -11.90 3.10
C GLU A 157 -21.05 -10.49 2.71
N ARG A 158 -20.26 -9.83 3.55
CA ARG A 158 -19.71 -8.51 3.26
C ARG A 158 -18.20 -8.57 3.13
N VAL A 159 -17.70 -7.93 2.08
CA VAL A 159 -16.27 -7.75 1.83
C VAL A 159 -15.94 -6.28 2.01
N ARG A 160 -14.91 -5.99 2.82
CA ARG A 160 -14.37 -4.66 3.06
C ARG A 160 -12.98 -4.56 2.42
N LEU A 161 -12.79 -3.59 1.54
CA LEU A 161 -11.55 -3.35 0.81
C LEU A 161 -11.07 -1.93 1.06
N ARG A 162 -9.81 -1.78 1.46
CA ARG A 162 -9.18 -0.48 1.64
C ARG A 162 -8.47 -0.08 0.36
N VAL A 163 -8.88 1.05 -0.21
CA VAL A 163 -8.36 1.58 -1.47
C VAL A 163 -7.73 2.93 -1.19
N GLY A 164 -6.46 3.06 -1.55
CA GLY A 164 -5.65 4.26 -1.36
C GLY A 164 -4.44 4.22 -2.28
N ALA A 165 -3.58 5.23 -2.21
CA ALA A 165 -2.39 5.30 -3.04
C ALA A 165 -1.44 4.12 -2.80
N ALA A 166 -0.49 3.94 -3.72
CA ALA A 166 0.63 3.05 -3.51
C ALA A 166 1.31 3.38 -2.18
N GLN A 167 1.65 2.36 -1.40
CA GLN A 167 2.33 2.58 -0.13
C GLN A 167 3.71 3.16 -0.40
N ARG A 168 3.99 4.31 0.19
CA ARG A 168 5.22 5.06 -0.05
C ARG A 168 6.11 5.03 1.18
N LEU A 169 7.40 4.79 0.96
CA LEU A 169 8.44 4.96 1.97
C LEU A 169 9.33 6.13 1.54
N LEU A 170 9.18 7.26 2.23
CA LEU A 170 10.07 8.41 2.08
C LEU A 170 11.23 8.30 3.06
N LEU A 171 12.43 8.10 2.52
CA LEU A 171 13.69 8.15 3.25
C LEU A 171 14.18 9.61 3.25
N ALA A 172 14.00 10.29 4.37
CA ALA A 172 14.48 11.64 4.60
C ALA A 172 15.98 11.60 4.97
N GLY A 173 16.80 11.60 3.93
CA GLY A 173 18.25 11.59 3.99
C GLY A 173 18.85 10.19 3.93
N TYR A 174 20.03 10.12 3.32
CA TYR A 174 20.82 8.92 3.11
C TYR A 174 21.75 8.62 4.29
N SER A 175 21.81 7.33 4.62
CA SER A 175 22.73 6.71 5.57
C SER A 175 22.79 5.21 5.26
N SER A 176 23.66 4.47 5.94
CA SER A 176 23.69 3.01 5.83
C SER A 176 22.38 2.34 6.28
N VAL A 177 21.68 2.94 7.25
CA VAL A 177 20.34 2.47 7.68
C VAL A 177 19.31 2.79 6.60
N ALA A 178 19.33 4.01 6.04
CA ALA A 178 18.43 4.38 4.97
C ALA A 178 18.61 3.48 3.73
N HIS A 179 19.85 3.14 3.37
CA HIS A 179 20.15 2.20 2.30
C HIS A 179 19.47 0.85 2.52
N ALA A 180 19.61 0.26 3.71
CA ALA A 180 18.96 -1.00 4.05
C ALA A 180 17.42 -0.88 4.08
N CYS A 181 16.88 0.22 4.60
CA CYS A 181 15.44 0.51 4.53
C CYS A 181 14.94 0.59 3.08
N ALA A 182 15.77 1.12 2.17
CA ALA A 182 15.41 1.28 0.77
C ALA A 182 15.21 -0.09 0.09
N GLU A 183 16.19 -0.97 0.24
CA GLU A 183 16.15 -2.33 -0.31
C GLU A 183 15.00 -3.16 0.28
N PHE A 184 14.84 -3.14 1.61
CA PHE A 184 13.76 -3.86 2.27
C PHE A 184 12.38 -3.27 1.94
N GLY A 185 12.25 -1.94 1.90
CA GLY A 185 11.01 -1.26 1.54
C GLY A 185 10.56 -1.63 0.13
N LYS A 186 11.48 -1.62 -0.83
CA LYS A 186 11.23 -2.09 -2.20
C LYS A 186 10.81 -3.56 -2.22
N GLY A 187 11.52 -4.42 -1.48
CA GLY A 187 11.17 -5.84 -1.35
C GLY A 187 9.78 -6.10 -0.75
N LEU A 188 9.31 -5.19 0.12
CA LEU A 188 7.97 -5.22 0.70
C LEU A 188 6.90 -4.56 -0.20
N GLY A 189 7.28 -4.07 -1.38
CA GLY A 189 6.37 -3.47 -2.36
C GLY A 189 6.07 -1.99 -2.15
N PHE A 190 6.84 -1.28 -1.31
CA PHE A 190 6.72 0.18 -1.21
C PHE A 190 7.27 0.87 -2.45
N GLU A 191 6.62 1.97 -2.86
CA GLU A 191 7.27 3.01 -3.63
C GLU A 191 8.30 3.71 -2.73
N VAL A 192 9.59 3.47 -2.97
CA VAL A 192 10.65 4.05 -2.16
C VAL A 192 11.20 5.29 -2.84
N ILE A 193 11.20 6.39 -2.10
CA ILE A 193 11.80 7.67 -2.50
C ILE A 193 12.84 8.07 -1.47
N LEU A 194 14.06 8.36 -1.91
CA LEU A 194 15.17 8.83 -1.09
C LEU A 194 15.45 10.29 -1.44
N CYS A 195 15.27 11.20 -0.48
CA CYS A 195 15.63 12.61 -0.64
C CYS A 195 16.89 12.91 0.18
N ASP A 196 17.96 13.40 -0.44
CA ASP A 196 19.13 13.92 0.28
C ASP A 196 19.81 15.02 -0.54
N PRO A 197 20.05 16.23 0.04
CA PRO A 197 20.70 17.32 -0.69
C PRO A 197 22.22 17.17 -0.78
N ARG A 198 22.85 16.27 -0.02
CA ARG A 198 24.29 16.13 0.11
C ARG A 198 24.86 15.30 -1.04
N GLU A 199 25.51 15.97 -1.99
CA GLU A 199 26.13 15.30 -3.14
C GLU A 199 27.19 14.26 -2.72
N GLU A 200 27.94 14.56 -1.66
CA GLU A 200 28.96 13.67 -1.10
C GLU A 200 28.37 12.39 -0.50
N ALA A 201 27.17 12.47 0.10
CA ALA A 201 26.50 11.31 0.71
C ALA A 201 25.94 10.38 -0.37
N LEU A 202 25.45 10.94 -1.48
CA LEU A 202 24.88 10.18 -2.60
C LEU A 202 25.91 9.74 -3.64
N ARG A 203 27.18 10.13 -3.50
CA ARG A 203 28.22 9.81 -4.48
C ARG A 203 28.42 8.29 -4.60
N GLY A 204 28.21 7.75 -5.80
CA GLY A 204 28.36 6.33 -6.08
C GLY A 204 27.23 5.45 -5.53
N VAL A 205 26.18 6.05 -4.96
CA VAL A 205 25.00 5.31 -4.50
C VAL A 205 24.17 4.93 -5.72
N VAL A 206 23.96 3.62 -5.89
CA VAL A 206 23.07 3.05 -6.90
C VAL A 206 22.07 2.15 -6.19
N LEU A 207 20.79 2.52 -6.30
CA LEU A 207 19.67 1.77 -5.75
C LEU A 207 18.69 1.52 -6.89
N GLU A 208 18.62 0.28 -7.37
CA GLU A 208 17.80 -0.05 -8.53
C GLU A 208 16.31 0.05 -8.20
N GLY A 209 15.52 0.71 -9.04
CA GLY A 209 14.07 0.83 -8.83
C GLY A 209 13.65 1.73 -7.66
N ILE A 210 14.59 2.53 -7.14
CA ILE A 210 14.36 3.51 -6.08
C ILE A 210 14.55 4.91 -6.65
N GLU A 211 13.61 5.81 -6.37
CA GLU A 211 13.71 7.19 -6.82
C GLU A 211 14.62 7.98 -5.89
N ILE A 212 15.72 8.54 -6.42
CA ILE A 212 16.66 9.36 -5.64
C ILE A 212 16.52 10.82 -6.05
N ARG A 213 16.13 11.66 -5.10
CA ARG A 213 15.96 13.12 -5.24
C ARG A 213 17.10 13.85 -4.56
N ARG A 214 17.82 14.68 -5.32
CA ARG A 214 18.92 15.53 -4.83
C ARG A 214 18.39 16.85 -4.30
N GLU A 215 17.55 16.78 -3.28
CA GLU A 215 16.91 17.94 -2.65
C GLU A 215 16.70 17.71 -1.15
N LEU A 216 16.34 18.78 -0.44
CA LEU A 216 15.97 18.67 0.97
C LEU A 216 14.66 17.90 1.11
N PRO A 217 14.57 16.89 2.01
CA PRO A 217 13.34 16.15 2.23
C PRO A 217 12.15 17.05 2.60
N SER A 218 12.39 18.11 3.36
CA SER A 218 11.34 19.07 3.76
C SER A 218 10.70 19.78 2.56
N LEU A 219 11.45 20.06 1.48
CA LEU A 219 10.91 20.67 0.27
C LEU A 219 10.02 19.67 -0.48
N PHE A 220 10.50 18.44 -0.65
CA PHE A 220 9.71 17.37 -1.25
C PHE A 220 8.39 17.14 -0.51
N ILE A 221 8.42 17.15 0.83
CA ILE A 221 7.23 17.01 1.68
C ILE A 221 6.29 18.22 1.47
N ALA A 222 6.82 19.45 1.51
CA ALA A 222 6.04 20.67 1.35
C ALA A 222 5.36 20.79 -0.02
N ASP A 223 5.99 20.24 -1.07
CA ASP A 223 5.46 20.21 -2.44
C ASP A 223 4.41 19.10 -2.67
N GLY A 224 3.91 18.46 -1.61
CA GLY A 224 2.87 17.44 -1.69
C GLY A 224 3.40 16.02 -1.97
N GLY A 225 4.68 15.77 -1.68
CA GLY A 225 5.31 14.45 -1.83
C GLY A 225 4.81 13.38 -0.86
N CYS A 226 3.93 13.72 0.09
CA CYS A 226 3.36 12.80 1.07
C CYS A 226 1.82 12.80 1.04
N HIS A 227 1.25 11.62 1.19
CA HIS A 227 -0.19 11.36 1.33
C HIS A 227 -0.46 10.41 2.51
N ALA A 228 -1.73 10.08 2.77
CA ALA A 228 -2.13 9.21 3.88
C ALA A 228 -1.35 7.89 3.94
N ASP A 229 -1.12 7.22 2.81
CA ASP A 229 -0.34 5.97 2.73
C ASP A 229 1.19 6.15 2.65
N THR A 230 1.74 7.29 3.10
CA THR A 230 3.19 7.53 3.18
C THR A 230 3.75 7.28 4.58
N ALA A 231 4.83 6.51 4.67
CA ALA A 231 5.72 6.45 5.82
C ALA A 231 6.95 7.32 5.59
N VAL A 232 7.18 8.30 6.47
CA VAL A 232 8.36 9.19 6.43
C VAL A 232 9.34 8.74 7.50
N VAL A 233 10.59 8.49 7.11
CA VAL A 233 11.65 8.09 8.06
C VAL A 233 12.91 8.92 7.88
N ALA A 234 13.41 9.50 8.97
CA ALA A 234 14.63 10.29 9.01
C ALA A 234 15.75 9.52 9.73
N LEU A 235 16.84 9.23 9.00
CA LEU A 235 17.85 8.24 9.41
C LEU A 235 19.29 8.76 9.28
N THR A 236 19.53 10.08 9.34
CA THR A 236 20.86 10.66 9.09
C THR A 236 21.63 11.11 10.32
N HIS A 237 20.94 11.34 11.44
CA HIS A 237 21.46 12.04 12.63
C HIS A 237 21.81 13.51 12.42
N ASP A 238 21.56 14.10 11.25
CA ASP A 238 21.78 15.52 11.00
C ASP A 238 20.48 16.30 11.29
N PRO A 239 20.45 17.18 12.31
CA PRO A 239 19.28 18.01 12.60
C PRO A 239 18.82 18.86 11.42
N LYS A 240 19.73 19.27 10.52
CA LYS A 240 19.38 20.07 9.34
C LYS A 240 18.57 19.28 8.31
N ILE A 241 18.64 17.95 8.33
CA ILE A 241 17.87 17.08 7.45
C ILE A 241 16.70 16.50 8.24
N ASP A 242 17.00 15.81 9.33
CA ASP A 242 16.03 15.07 10.11
C ASP A 242 14.96 16.00 10.73
N ASP A 243 15.36 17.08 11.43
CA ASP A 243 14.37 17.93 12.12
C ASP A 243 13.50 18.69 11.12
N LEU A 244 14.10 19.23 10.05
CA LEU A 244 13.33 19.92 9.00
C LEU A 244 12.33 18.98 8.33
N ALA A 245 12.72 17.72 8.09
CA ALA A 245 11.79 16.72 7.57
C ALA A 245 10.63 16.45 8.55
N MET A 246 10.91 16.35 9.86
CA MET A 246 9.86 16.14 10.86
C MET A 246 8.91 17.34 10.97
N LEU A 247 9.43 18.58 10.89
CA LEU A 247 8.60 19.79 10.94
C LEU A 247 7.56 19.85 9.83
N GLU A 248 7.92 19.39 8.63
CA GLU A 248 6.95 19.33 7.53
C GLU A 248 6.10 18.06 7.58
N ALA A 249 6.69 16.90 7.91
CA ALA A 249 5.97 15.63 7.91
C ALA A 249 4.77 15.63 8.87
N VAL A 250 4.89 16.23 10.06
CA VAL A 250 3.79 16.29 11.06
C VAL A 250 2.59 17.11 10.60
N ARG A 251 2.71 17.89 9.53
CA ARG A 251 1.62 18.66 8.91
C ARG A 251 0.92 17.89 7.79
N THR A 252 1.46 16.76 7.37
CA THR A 252 0.88 15.91 6.31
C THR A 252 -0.02 14.82 6.90
N GLU A 253 -0.69 14.06 6.04
CA GLU A 253 -1.47 12.89 6.48
C GLU A 253 -0.64 11.60 6.60
N ALA A 254 0.69 11.67 6.48
CA ALA A 254 1.57 10.50 6.57
C ALA A 254 1.25 9.64 7.80
N PHE A 255 0.98 8.35 7.57
CA PHE A 255 0.56 7.42 8.63
C PHE A 255 1.67 7.04 9.60
N TYR A 256 2.93 7.20 9.19
CA TYR A 256 4.10 6.93 10.02
C TYR A 256 5.13 8.04 9.86
N ILE A 257 5.59 8.60 10.97
CA ILE A 257 6.66 9.60 11.00
C ILE A 257 7.67 9.13 12.02
N GLY A 258 8.82 8.65 11.54
CA GLY A 258 9.85 8.06 12.38
C GLY A 258 11.17 8.78 12.27
N VAL A 259 11.88 8.90 13.38
CA VAL A 259 13.23 9.47 13.37
C VAL A 259 14.19 8.69 14.24
N MET A 260 15.36 8.38 13.68
CA MET A 260 16.39 7.64 14.38
C MET A 260 17.03 8.49 15.49
N GLY A 261 17.26 7.84 16.63
CA GLY A 261 17.93 8.41 17.79
C GLY A 261 17.79 7.51 19.01
N SER A 262 18.78 7.53 19.89
CA SER A 262 18.64 7.05 21.26
C SER A 262 17.58 7.87 22.02
N ARG A 263 17.13 7.40 23.19
CA ARG A 263 16.21 8.17 24.05
C ARG A 263 16.74 9.59 24.34
N ALA A 264 17.99 9.69 24.78
CA ALA A 264 18.63 10.98 25.09
C ALA A 264 18.77 11.90 23.86
N THR A 265 19.01 11.37 22.66
CA THR A 265 19.07 12.20 21.43
C THR A 265 17.67 12.60 20.96
N SER A 266 16.67 11.76 21.19
CA SER A 266 15.26 12.05 20.89
C SER A 266 14.69 13.13 21.80
N GLU A 267 15.02 13.12 23.10
CA GLU A 267 14.63 14.19 24.05
C GLU A 267 15.15 15.56 23.59
N LYS A 268 16.45 15.66 23.28
CA LYS A 268 17.04 16.89 22.73
C LYS A 268 16.42 17.28 21.40
N ARG A 269 15.98 16.32 20.59
CA ARG A 269 15.28 16.57 19.32
C ARG A 269 13.91 17.20 19.59
N PHE A 270 13.13 16.63 20.49
CA PHE A 270 11.83 17.18 20.87
C PHE A 270 11.94 18.58 21.49
N GLU A 271 12.97 18.85 22.29
CA GLU A 271 13.25 20.21 22.79
C GLU A 271 13.48 21.20 21.64
N ARG A 272 14.30 20.84 20.63
CA ARG A 272 14.54 21.70 19.46
C ARG A 272 13.28 21.88 18.62
N LEU A 273 12.55 20.80 18.33
CA LEU A 273 11.31 20.85 17.54
C LEU A 273 10.25 21.73 18.20
N ARG A 274 10.15 21.67 19.53
CA ARG A 274 9.25 22.51 20.31
C ARG A 274 9.68 23.97 20.31
N ARG A 275 10.96 24.24 20.60
CA ARG A 275 11.48 25.60 20.78
C ARG A 275 11.63 26.36 19.47
N ILE A 276 12.13 25.70 18.43
CA ILE A 276 12.46 26.31 17.14
C ILE A 276 11.30 26.11 16.15
N GLY A 277 10.76 24.90 16.11
CA GLY A 277 9.68 24.54 15.19
C GLY A 277 8.29 24.95 15.63
N GLY A 278 8.11 25.31 16.90
CA GLY A 278 6.81 25.68 17.47
C GLY A 278 5.83 24.51 17.56
N LEU A 279 6.30 23.26 17.49
CA LEU A 279 5.41 22.10 17.51
C LEU A 279 4.75 21.92 18.88
N GLY A 280 3.42 21.72 18.86
CA GLY A 280 2.62 21.36 20.02
C GLY A 280 2.70 19.87 20.36
N ASP A 281 2.11 19.48 21.50
CA ASP A 281 2.13 18.08 21.95
C ASP A 281 1.44 17.12 20.98
N ALA A 282 0.38 17.55 20.30
CA ALA A 282 -0.32 16.74 19.31
C ALA A 282 0.56 16.40 18.08
N GLU A 283 1.35 17.36 17.60
CA GLU A 283 2.27 17.15 16.48
C GLU A 283 3.46 16.29 16.89
N LEU A 284 4.03 16.56 18.06
CA LEU A 284 5.13 15.77 18.62
C LEU A 284 4.73 14.31 18.87
N ALA A 285 3.49 14.07 19.30
CA ALA A 285 2.97 12.71 19.53
C ALA A 285 2.88 11.86 18.25
N ARG A 286 2.90 12.48 17.06
CA ARG A 286 2.96 11.75 15.78
C ARG A 286 4.35 11.20 15.46
N ILE A 287 5.40 11.69 16.12
CA ILE A 287 6.79 11.33 15.82
C ILE A 287 7.23 10.14 16.66
N HIS A 288 7.62 9.06 15.99
CA HIS A 288 8.21 7.88 16.60
C HIS A 288 9.73 8.08 16.79
N ALA A 289 10.13 8.41 18.03
CA ALA A 289 11.52 8.57 18.42
C ALA A 289 11.74 8.03 19.85
N PRO A 290 12.51 6.93 20.06
CA PRO A 290 13.23 6.15 19.07
C PRO A 290 12.32 5.47 18.04
N ILE A 291 12.75 5.47 16.78
CA ILE A 291 12.07 4.80 15.66
C ILE A 291 12.13 3.27 15.79
N GLY A 292 11.12 2.58 15.26
CA GLY A 292 11.11 1.14 15.11
C GLY A 292 10.72 0.34 16.36
N LEU A 293 10.62 -0.98 16.18
CA LEU A 293 10.40 -1.93 17.26
C LEU A 293 11.68 -2.11 18.09
N ASN A 294 11.53 -2.40 19.38
CA ASN A 294 12.68 -2.67 20.24
C ASN A 294 13.11 -4.14 20.06
N LEU A 295 13.91 -4.41 19.03
CA LEU A 295 14.44 -5.74 18.73
C LEU A 295 15.88 -5.96 19.26
N GLY A 296 16.43 -4.99 19.99
CA GLY A 296 17.85 -5.00 20.38
C GLY A 296 18.82 -4.78 19.21
N SER A 297 18.34 -4.22 18.11
CA SER A 297 19.09 -3.96 16.86
C SER A 297 20.36 -3.14 17.08
N LYS A 298 21.44 -3.52 16.38
CA LYS A 298 22.75 -2.86 16.43
C LYS A 298 23.31 -2.54 15.05
N THR A 299 23.08 -3.40 14.06
CA THR A 299 23.58 -3.19 12.70
C THR A 299 22.61 -2.34 11.87
N PRO A 300 23.06 -1.66 10.80
CA PRO A 300 22.16 -0.89 9.94
C PRO A 300 20.98 -1.69 9.39
N ALA A 301 21.22 -2.96 9.01
CA ALA A 301 20.17 -3.85 8.53
C ALA A 301 19.18 -4.26 9.64
N GLU A 302 19.66 -4.56 10.86
CA GLU A 302 18.78 -4.86 12.00
C GLU A 302 17.93 -3.64 12.40
N ILE A 303 18.49 -2.43 12.30
CA ILE A 303 17.76 -1.19 12.57
C ILE A 303 16.70 -0.98 11.49
N ALA A 304 17.06 -1.14 10.21
CA ALA A 304 16.12 -1.04 9.10
C ALA A 304 14.97 -2.05 9.21
N LEU A 305 15.28 -3.29 9.61
CA LEU A 305 14.27 -4.32 9.89
C LEU A 305 13.33 -3.89 11.02
N ALA A 306 13.86 -3.36 12.12
CA ALA A 306 13.06 -2.86 13.23
C ALA A 306 12.14 -1.69 12.82
N VAL A 307 12.62 -0.79 11.96
CA VAL A 307 11.85 0.33 11.41
C VAL A 307 10.70 -0.18 10.55
N LEU A 308 10.98 -1.03 9.57
CA LEU A 308 9.95 -1.55 8.66
C LEU A 308 8.95 -2.47 9.37
N ALA A 309 9.38 -3.25 10.36
CA ALA A 309 8.48 -4.04 11.19
C ALA A 309 7.48 -3.15 11.94
N ASP A 310 7.92 -1.99 12.44
CA ASP A 310 7.03 -1.03 13.12
C ASP A 310 6.07 -0.33 12.15
N ILE A 311 6.55 0.03 10.96
CA ILE A 311 5.72 0.57 9.88
C ILE A 311 4.61 -0.43 9.50
N LEU A 312 4.97 -1.70 9.26
CA LEU A 312 4.01 -2.76 8.93
C LEU A 312 2.99 -2.97 10.06
N ARG A 313 3.46 -2.95 11.31
CA ARG A 313 2.61 -3.08 12.49
C ARG A 313 1.53 -2.01 12.53
N ILE A 314 1.91 -0.73 12.42
CA ILE A 314 0.96 0.40 12.46
C ILE A 314 0.00 0.33 11.28
N ARG A 315 0.53 0.09 10.08
CA ARG A 315 -0.25 -0.05 8.84
C ARG A 315 -1.34 -1.11 8.98
N ASN A 316 -1.01 -2.26 9.55
CA ASN A 316 -1.93 -3.37 9.77
C ASN A 316 -2.83 -3.18 11.01
N GLY A 317 -2.75 -2.04 11.70
CA GLY A 317 -3.58 -1.72 12.88
C GLY A 317 -3.22 -2.54 14.12
N ILE A 318 -1.99 -3.07 14.21
CA ILE A 318 -1.55 -3.88 15.35
C ILE A 318 -1.03 -2.93 16.45
N PRO A 319 -1.64 -2.91 17.64
CA PRO A 319 -1.18 -2.06 18.74
C PRO A 319 0.12 -2.63 19.35
N ARG A 320 0.97 -1.77 19.94
CA ARG A 320 2.33 -2.15 20.37
C ARG A 320 2.31 -3.14 21.55
N GLU A 321 1.21 -3.17 22.30
CA GLU A 321 0.98 -4.04 23.45
C GLU A 321 0.70 -5.50 23.06
N ARG A 322 0.49 -5.78 21.77
CA ARG A 322 0.24 -7.15 21.24
C ARG A 322 1.48 -7.81 20.64
N LEU A 323 2.67 -7.26 20.89
CA LEU A 323 3.96 -7.80 20.46
C LEU A 323 4.60 -8.68 21.54
#